data_AF-Q6JTX4-F1
#
_entry.id   AF-Q6JTX4-F1
#
_cell.length_a   1.000
_cell.length_b   1.000
_cell.length_c   1.000
_cell.angle_alpha   90.00
_cell.angle_beta   90.00
_cell.angle_gamma   90.00
#
_symmetry.space_group_name_H-M   'P 1'
#
loop_
_entity.id
_entity.type
_entity.pdbx_description
1 polymer ?
#
loop_
_entity_poly.entity_id
_entity_poly.type
_entity_poly.pdbx_seq_one_letter_code
_entity_poly.pdbx_strand_id
1 'polypeptide(L)'
;QFRIQDSGARARKSDLSPRRVVEEVRNLCSRLVVVKGTDYLSNEAQANATTLLHAFIRSMLCSKIVAEDHRLTSDAFDWLIGETESRFKAAVAEP
;
A
#
# COMPACT_ATOMS: atom_id res chain seq x y z
N GLN A 1 -28.98 34.64 23.01
CA GLN A 1 -28.05 34.76 21.87
C GLN A 1 -26.94 33.73 22.06
N PHE A 2 -27.18 32.48 21.66
CA PHE A 2 -26.22 31.38 21.77
C PHE A 2 -25.49 31.26 20.44
N ARG A 3 -24.23 31.66 20.42
CA ARG A 3 -23.35 31.54 19.25
C ARG A 3 -22.76 30.14 19.26
N ILE A 4 -23.29 29.25 18.43
CA ILE A 4 -22.61 28.01 18.08
C ILE A 4 -21.30 28.43 17.40
N GLN A 5 -20.18 28.26 18.11
CA GLN A 5 -18.88 28.16 17.45
C GLN A 5 -18.90 26.81 16.76
N ASP A 6 -19.33 26.77 15.50
CA ASP A 6 -18.97 25.69 14.58
C ASP A 6 -17.46 25.79 14.37
N SER A 7 -16.70 25.21 15.29
CA SER A 7 -15.32 24.82 15.07
C SER A 7 -15.32 23.66 14.08
N GLY A 8 -15.62 23.98 12.82
CA GLY A 8 -15.45 23.11 11.67
C GLY A 8 -13.98 22.73 11.55
N ALA A 9 -13.58 21.65 12.23
CA ALA A 9 -12.32 20.97 11.97
C ALA A 9 -12.38 20.49 10.51
N ARG A 10 -11.90 21.35 9.61
CA ARG A 10 -11.79 21.09 8.18
C ARG A 10 -11.07 19.74 8.04
N ALA A 11 -11.81 18.70 7.68
CA ALA A 11 -11.27 17.36 7.46
C ALA A 11 -9.99 17.50 6.64
N ARG A 12 -8.84 17.10 7.20
CA ARG A 12 -7.56 17.21 6.49
C ARG A 12 -7.70 16.36 5.24
N LYS A 13 -7.74 17.03 4.08
CA LYS A 13 -7.70 16.35 2.78
C LYS A 13 -6.33 15.70 2.67
N SER A 14 -6.29 14.46 2.20
CA SER A 14 -5.03 13.81 1.85
C SER A 14 -4.31 14.64 0.79
N ASP A 15 -3.00 14.79 0.94
CA ASP A 15 -2.08 15.41 -0.02
C ASP A 15 -1.58 14.40 -1.07
N LEU A 16 -2.06 13.15 -1.03
CA LEU A 16 -1.63 12.10 -1.93
C LEU A 16 -2.24 12.25 -3.33
N SER A 17 -1.36 12.23 -4.33
CA SER A 17 -1.76 12.10 -5.74
C SER A 17 -2.20 10.66 -6.03
N PRO A 18 -3.38 10.44 -6.65
CA PRO A 18 -3.84 9.11 -7.03
C PRO A 18 -2.83 8.35 -7.89
N ARG A 19 -2.13 9.06 -8.79
CA ARG A 19 -1.09 8.48 -9.63
C ARG A 19 0.07 7.92 -8.82
N ARG A 20 0.52 8.68 -7.80
CA ARG A 20 1.60 8.25 -6.91
C ARG A 20 1.21 6.99 -6.15
N VAL A 21 -0.01 6.93 -5.61
CA VAL A 21 -0.49 5.72 -4.91
C VAL A 21 -0.43 4.49 -5.82
N VAL A 22 -0.88 4.62 -7.07
CA VAL A 22 -0.84 3.50 -8.04
C VAL A 22 0.59 3.08 -8.38
N GLU A 23 1.49 4.03 -8.60
CA GLU A 23 2.90 3.76 -8.91
C GLU A 23 3.59 3.07 -7.72
N GLU A 24 3.42 3.58 -6.50
CA GLU A 24 4.04 3.01 -5.30
C GLU A 24 3.49 1.64 -4.93
N VAL A 25 2.18 1.40 -5.07
CA VAL A 25 1.61 0.06 -4.86
C VAL A 25 2.14 -0.93 -5.90
N ARG A 26 2.30 -0.52 -7.16
CA ARG A 26 2.93 -1.36 -8.19
C ARG A 26 4.39 -1.67 -7.85
N ASN A 27 5.14 -0.67 -7.43
CA ASN A 27 6.53 -0.80 -7.02
C ASN A 27 6.65 -1.74 -5.81
N LEU A 28 5.80 -1.58 -4.79
CA LEU A 28 5.74 -2.48 -3.64
C LEU A 28 5.54 -3.93 -4.08
N CYS A 29 4.51 -4.23 -4.89
CA CYS A 29 4.27 -5.60 -5.37
C CYS A 29 5.49 -6.19 -6.09
N SER A 30 6.24 -5.40 -6.86
CA SER A 30 7.45 -5.90 -7.54
C SER A 30 8.59 -6.28 -6.58
N ARG A 31 8.62 -5.72 -5.37
CA ARG A 31 9.64 -6.00 -4.35
C ARG A 31 9.32 -7.20 -3.47
N LEU A 32 8.08 -7.71 -3.49
CA LEU A 32 7.63 -8.84 -2.66
C LEU A 32 8.02 -10.20 -3.28
N VAL A 33 9.32 -10.51 -3.28
CA VAL A 33 9.87 -11.73 -3.91
C VAL A 33 9.90 -12.90 -2.93
N VAL A 34 9.30 -14.03 -3.32
CA VAL A 34 9.35 -15.33 -2.60
C VAL A 34 10.23 -16.31 -3.35
N VAL A 35 10.00 -16.46 -4.66
CA VAL A 35 10.78 -17.34 -5.54
C VAL A 35 11.86 -16.51 -6.22
N LYS A 36 13.13 -16.85 -5.97
CA LYS A 36 14.28 -16.18 -6.59
C LYS A 36 14.62 -16.86 -7.91
N GLY A 37 14.86 -16.08 -8.95
CA GLY A 37 15.28 -16.56 -10.27
C GLY A 37 14.79 -15.64 -11.37
N THR A 38 15.38 -15.74 -12.56
CA THR A 38 15.02 -14.92 -13.73
C THR A 38 14.53 -15.75 -14.90
N ASP A 39 14.61 -17.08 -14.82
CA ASP A 39 14.07 -17.98 -15.83
C ASP A 39 12.54 -17.97 -15.83
N TYR A 40 11.97 -18.47 -16.92
CA TYR A 40 10.52 -18.50 -17.13
C TYR A 40 9.77 -19.21 -15.99
N LEU A 41 10.28 -20.34 -15.51
CA LEU A 41 9.62 -21.14 -14.47
C LEU A 41 9.63 -20.42 -13.13
N SER A 42 10.74 -19.76 -12.79
CA SER A 42 10.87 -18.94 -11.59
C SER A 42 9.91 -17.75 -11.59
N ASN A 43 9.73 -17.09 -12.72
CA ASN A 43 8.78 -15.98 -12.86
C ASN A 43 7.32 -16.46 -12.72
N GLU A 44 6.96 -17.59 -13.32
CA GLU A 44 5.63 -18.18 -13.19
C GLU A 44 5.36 -18.61 -11.74
N ALA A 45 6.32 -19.27 -11.10
CA ALA A 45 6.22 -19.68 -9.70
C ALA A 45 6.08 -18.47 -8.75
N GLN A 46 6.84 -17.38 -8.98
CA GLN A 46 6.72 -16.13 -8.22
C GLN A 46 5.34 -15.49 -8.39
N ALA A 47 4.82 -15.44 -9.63
CA ALA A 47 3.49 -14.89 -9.90
C ALA A 47 2.40 -15.70 -9.17
N ASN A 48 2.46 -17.03 -9.24
CA ASN A 48 1.51 -17.91 -8.58
C ASN A 48 1.59 -17.78 -7.04
N ALA A 49 2.79 -17.74 -6.47
CA ALA A 49 3.01 -17.63 -5.03
C ALA A 49 2.47 -16.31 -4.43
N THR A 50 2.46 -15.22 -5.22
CA THR A 50 2.09 -13.88 -4.73
C THR A 50 0.74 -13.36 -5.21
N THR A 51 0.02 -14.13 -6.04
CA THR A 51 -1.24 -13.68 -6.67
C THR A 51 -2.26 -13.15 -5.66
N LEU A 52 -2.55 -13.91 -4.60
CA LEU A 52 -3.52 -13.51 -3.58
C LEU A 52 -3.07 -12.25 -2.82
N LEU A 53 -1.79 -12.21 -2.43
CA LEU A 53 -1.22 -11.07 -1.70
C LEU A 53 -1.27 -9.79 -2.53
N HIS A 54 -0.94 -9.87 -3.82
CA HIS A 54 -1.04 -8.75 -4.73
C HIS A 54 -2.48 -8.25 -4.91
N ALA A 55 -3.46 -9.15 -4.99
CA ALA A 55 -4.87 -8.76 -5.05
C ALA A 55 -5.29 -8.04 -3.77
N PHE A 56 -4.91 -8.57 -2.61
CA PHE A 56 -5.21 -7.98 -1.31
C PHE A 56 -4.61 -6.58 -1.16
N ILE A 57 -3.31 -6.41 -1.41
CA ILE A 57 -2.63 -5.12 -1.30
C ILE A 57 -3.28 -4.06 -2.20
N ARG A 58 -3.59 -4.41 -3.46
CA ARG A 58 -4.25 -3.47 -4.38
C ARG A 58 -5.66 -3.11 -3.94
N SER A 59 -6.38 -4.03 -3.29
CA SER A 59 -7.72 -3.76 -2.78
C SER A 59 -7.70 -2.81 -1.58
N MET A 60 -6.73 -2.97 -0.67
CA MET A 60 -6.62 -2.13 0.53
C MET A 60 -5.99 -0.77 0.27
N LEU A 61 -4.98 -0.72 -0.60
CA LEU A 61 -4.19 0.49 -0.86
C LEU A 61 -4.62 1.22 -2.14
N CYS A 62 -5.86 1.03 -2.61
CA CYS A 62 -6.34 1.79 -3.76
C CYS A 62 -6.43 3.29 -3.42
N SER A 63 -6.21 4.14 -4.42
CA SER A 63 -6.08 5.60 -4.23
C SER A 63 -7.28 6.23 -3.53
N LYS A 64 -8.49 5.70 -3.78
CA LYS A 64 -9.73 6.18 -3.16
C LYS A 64 -9.74 5.90 -1.66
N ILE A 65 -9.53 4.64 -1.26
CA ILE A 65 -9.56 4.24 0.16
C ILE A 65 -8.46 4.97 0.94
N VAL A 66 -7.26 5.06 0.38
CA VAL A 66 -6.12 5.74 1.00
C VAL A 66 -6.39 7.24 1.22
N ALA A 67 -6.98 7.92 0.24
CA ALA A 67 -7.19 9.37 0.29
C ALA A 67 -8.48 9.78 1.02
N GLU A 68 -9.58 9.04 0.86
CA GLU A 68 -10.90 9.42 1.35
C GLU A 68 -11.25 8.79 2.71
N ASP A 69 -11.01 7.49 2.85
CA ASP A 69 -11.40 6.72 4.03
C ASP A 69 -10.32 6.81 5.12
N HIS A 70 -9.06 6.53 4.76
CA HIS A 70 -7.93 6.58 5.69
C HIS A 70 -7.29 7.97 5.81
N ARG A 71 -7.44 8.80 4.78
CA ARG A 71 -6.93 10.19 4.74
C ARG A 71 -5.44 10.27 5.09
N LEU A 72 -4.65 9.34 4.54
CA LEU A 72 -3.22 9.29 4.82
C LEU A 72 -2.52 10.54 4.28
N THR A 73 -1.49 11.00 4.99
CA THR A 73 -0.53 11.96 4.46
C THR A 73 0.51 11.24 3.60
N SER A 74 1.23 11.99 2.77
CA SER A 74 2.43 11.50 2.06
C SER A 74 3.33 10.65 2.94
N ASP A 75 3.77 11.20 4.08
CA ASP A 75 4.73 10.53 4.97
C ASP A 75 4.15 9.26 5.61
N ALA A 76 2.86 9.29 5.97
CA ALA A 76 2.18 8.12 6.54
C ALA A 76 2.05 7.00 5.51
N PHE A 77 1.80 7.35 4.24
CA PHE A 77 1.75 6.39 3.15
C PHE A 77 3.13 5.79 2.85
N ASP A 78 4.18 6.61 2.80
CA ASP A 78 5.55 6.13 2.59
C ASP A 78 5.99 5.18 3.70
N TRP A 79 5.70 5.53 4.96
CA TRP A 79 5.93 4.67 6.10
C TRP A 79 5.17 3.35 5.98
N LEU A 80 3.89 3.39 5.60
CA LEU A 80 3.05 2.20 5.45
C LEU A 80 3.59 1.24 4.36
N ILE A 81 4.03 1.78 3.23
CA ILE A 81 4.64 1.00 2.15
C ILE A 81 5.92 0.32 2.64
N GLY A 82 6.80 1.05 3.34
CA GLY A 82 8.04 0.50 3.90
C GLY A 82 7.78 -0.57 4.97
N GLU A 83 6.84 -0.32 5.87
CA GLU A 83 6.48 -1.27 6.93
C GLU A 83 5.85 -2.55 6.34
N THR A 84 5.02 -2.42 5.30
CA THR A 84 4.44 -3.58 4.61
C THR A 84 5.52 -4.47 4.01
N GLU A 85 6.52 -3.89 3.37
CA GLU A 85 7.66 -4.63 2.82
C GLU A 85 8.50 -5.30 3.92
N SER A 86 8.78 -4.58 5.01
CA SER A 86 9.53 -5.10 6.16
C SER A 86 8.82 -6.31 6.79
N ARG A 87 7.51 -6.20 7.03
CA ARG A 87 6.68 -7.27 7.60
C ARG A 87 6.60 -8.47 6.67
N PHE A 88 6.50 -8.24 5.37
CA PHE A 88 6.52 -9.33 4.40
C PHE A 88 7.83 -10.12 4.49
N LYS A 89 8.99 -9.43 4.49
CA LYS A 89 10.31 -10.09 4.59
C LYS A 89 10.46 -10.89 5.88
N ALA A 90 9.97 -10.36 7.00
CA ALA A 90 10.00 -11.06 8.29
C ALA A 90 9.02 -12.25 8.38
N ALA A 91 7.98 -12.28 7.53
CA ALA A 91 6.97 -13.35 7.52
C ALA A 91 7.31 -14.53 6.60
N VAL A 92 8.35 -14.40 5.76
CA VAL A 92 8.82 -15.51 4.93
C VAL A 92 9.43 -16.58 5.84
N ALA A 93 9.03 -17.84 5.65
CA ALA A 93 9.55 -18.95 6.44
C ALA A 93 11.07 -19.08 6.28
N GLU A 94 11.77 -19.28 7.40
CA GLU A 94 13.19 -19.59 7.37
C GLU A 94 13.40 -20.99 6.77
N PRO A 95 14.46 -21.18 5.94
CA PRO A 95 14.76 -22.47 5.31
C PRO A 95 15.00 -23.62 6.29
#